data_AF-A0A6I7PM56-F1
#
_entry.id   AF-A0A6I7PM56-F1
#
_cell.length_a   1.000
_cell.length_b   1.000
_cell.length_c   1.000
_cell.angle_alpha   90.00
_cell.angle_beta   90.00
_cell.angle_gamma   90.00
#
_symmetry.space_group_name_H-M   'P 1'
#
loop_
_entity.id
_entity.type
_entity.pdbx_description
1 polymer ?
#
loop_
_entity_poly.entity_id
_entity_poly.type
_entity_poly.pdbx_seq_one_letter_code
_entity_poly.pdbx_strand_id
1 'polypeptide(L)'
;MQDTPEDDEEASLDEEFANSGIALTPSETADPQEIVASKVPKDILELYEVYSYRNAAVILSEARTEEFKELLDALRAFRINTTMIRRAGGNESDIPKLFSKILRPLGWHETIVQGDLLVKQLWKEQVGTTRSGKPRFEKRHRELLRERYLDGHK
;
A
#
# COMPACT_ATOMS: atom_id res chain seq x y z
N MET A 1 28.53 28.29 -39.98
CA MET A 1 27.19 27.68 -39.98
C MET A 1 27.39 26.23 -39.58
N GLN A 2 26.84 25.68 -38.53
CA GLN A 2 26.06 26.18 -37.39
C GLN A 2 26.35 25.11 -36.33
N ASP A 3 26.84 25.53 -35.17
CA ASP A 3 27.00 24.70 -33.99
C ASP A 3 25.61 24.69 -33.34
N THR A 4 24.87 23.59 -33.45
CA THR A 4 23.59 23.40 -32.75
C THR A 4 23.91 22.69 -31.44
N PRO A 5 23.62 23.29 -30.28
CA PRO A 5 23.70 22.56 -29.04
C PRO A 5 22.58 21.50 -29.06
N GLU A 6 22.93 20.27 -28.74
CA GLU A 6 21.96 19.27 -28.31
C GLU A 6 21.35 19.82 -27.02
N ASP A 7 20.12 20.33 -27.13
CA ASP A 7 19.28 20.67 -25.99
C ASP A 7 19.02 19.36 -25.24
N ASP A 8 19.82 19.09 -24.21
CA ASP A 8 19.45 18.17 -23.15
C ASP A 8 18.16 18.70 -22.52
N GLU A 9 17.02 18.12 -22.90
CA GLU A 9 15.75 18.30 -22.19
C GLU A 9 15.95 17.75 -20.76
N GLU A 10 16.44 18.61 -19.86
CA GLU A 10 16.31 18.40 -18.41
C GLU A 10 14.81 18.41 -18.11
N ALA A 11 14.19 17.23 -18.14
CA ALA A 11 12.86 17.04 -17.57
C ALA A 11 12.88 17.61 -16.16
N SER A 12 11.90 18.46 -15.85
CA SER A 12 11.86 19.07 -14.53
C SER A 12 11.79 17.96 -13.47
N LEU A 13 12.46 18.15 -12.33
CA LEU A 13 12.42 17.18 -11.23
C LEU A 13 10.97 16.79 -10.87
N ASP A 14 10.05 17.76 -10.98
CA ASP A 14 8.62 17.58 -10.76
C ASP A 14 7.98 16.58 -11.75
N GLU A 15 8.39 16.57 -13.01
CA GLU A 15 7.93 15.61 -14.03
C GLU A 15 8.49 14.20 -13.82
N GLU A 16 9.75 14.07 -13.36
CA GLU A 16 10.32 12.77 -12.96
C GLU A 16 9.59 12.18 -11.75
N PHE A 17 9.29 12.99 -10.72
CA PHE A 17 8.56 12.54 -9.55
C PHE A 17 7.12 12.14 -9.87
N ALA A 18 6.42 12.90 -10.72
CA ALA A 18 5.06 12.57 -11.16
C ALA A 18 5.00 11.20 -11.87
N ASN A 19 5.99 10.90 -12.71
CA ASN A 19 6.08 9.61 -13.41
C ASN A 19 6.41 8.43 -12.48
N SER A 20 6.98 8.67 -11.30
CA SER A 20 7.28 7.63 -10.31
C SER A 20 6.04 7.19 -9.49
N GLY A 21 4.88 7.83 -9.69
CA GLY A 21 3.66 7.55 -8.93
C GLY A 21 3.68 8.08 -7.49
N ILE A 22 4.67 8.90 -7.14
CA ILE A 22 4.78 9.55 -5.84
C ILE A 22 3.99 10.86 -5.89
N ALA A 23 2.88 10.91 -5.16
CA ALA A 23 2.07 12.12 -5.04
C ALA A 23 2.77 13.13 -4.13
N LEU A 24 3.14 14.30 -4.66
CA LEU A 24 3.75 15.41 -3.92
C LEU A 24 2.71 16.24 -3.13
N THR A 25 1.42 15.96 -3.35
CA THR A 25 0.31 16.63 -2.67
C THR A 25 -0.77 15.61 -2.31
N PRO A 26 -1.53 15.83 -1.23
CA PRO A 26 -2.62 14.93 -0.87
C PRO A 26 -3.70 14.94 -1.97
N SER A 27 -4.26 13.76 -2.27
CA SER A 27 -5.38 13.68 -3.19
C SER A 27 -6.66 14.26 -2.57
N GLU A 28 -7.69 14.51 -3.38
CA GLU A 28 -9.00 14.98 -2.93
C GLU A 28 -9.67 14.07 -1.87
N THR A 29 -9.22 12.81 -1.77
CA THR A 29 -9.74 11.83 -0.81
C THR A 29 -8.98 11.78 0.50
N ALA A 30 -7.96 12.61 0.67
CA ALA A 30 -7.21 12.72 1.92
C ALA A 30 -8.07 13.30 3.04
N ASP A 31 -7.80 12.86 4.26
CA ASP A 31 -8.46 13.39 5.44
C ASP A 31 -8.01 14.85 5.71
N PRO A 32 -8.86 15.70 6.31
CA PRO A 32 -8.50 17.07 6.65
C PRO A 32 -7.22 17.16 7.47
N GLN A 33 -6.30 18.05 7.09
CA GLN A 33 -4.99 18.17 7.76
C GLN A 33 -5.11 18.56 9.23
N GLU A 34 -6.17 19.27 9.62
CA GLU A 34 -6.46 19.59 11.03
C GLU A 34 -6.67 18.32 11.88
N ILE A 35 -7.34 17.32 11.32
CA ILE A 35 -7.55 16.03 11.99
C ILE A 35 -6.22 15.31 12.11
N VAL A 36 -5.43 15.25 11.03
CA VAL A 36 -4.10 14.62 11.03
C VAL A 36 -3.20 15.29 12.08
N ALA A 37 -3.13 16.62 12.10
CA ALA A 37 -2.32 17.39 13.04
C ALA A 37 -2.76 17.20 14.50
N SER A 38 -4.03 16.89 14.76
CA SER A 38 -4.52 16.57 16.10
C SER A 38 -4.08 15.18 16.59
N LYS A 39 -3.75 14.26 15.68
CA LYS A 39 -3.39 12.86 15.99
C LYS A 39 -1.89 12.60 15.92
N VAL A 40 -1.15 13.38 15.14
CA VAL A 40 0.29 13.20 14.93
C VAL A 40 1.07 14.23 15.76
N PRO A 41 2.07 13.81 16.55
CA PRO A 41 2.91 14.73 17.31
C PRO A 41 3.63 15.77 16.45
N LYS A 42 3.76 16.98 16.98
CA LYS A 42 4.35 18.13 16.26
C LYS A 42 5.79 17.87 15.79
N ASP A 43 6.59 17.18 16.60
CA ASP A 43 7.98 16.87 16.27
C ASP A 43 8.12 15.96 15.04
N ILE A 44 7.09 15.15 14.75
CA ILE A 44 7.02 14.36 13.51
C ILE A 44 6.61 15.26 12.34
N LEU A 45 5.61 16.11 12.52
CA LEU A 45 5.12 17.01 11.46
C LEU A 45 6.16 18.06 11.04
N GLU A 46 7.11 18.39 11.91
CA GLU A 46 8.25 19.26 11.58
C GLU A 46 9.31 18.57 10.70
N LEU A 47 9.34 17.24 10.68
CA LEU A 47 10.35 16.44 9.96
C LEU A 47 9.77 15.70 8.74
N TYR A 48 8.47 15.47 8.70
CA TYR A 48 7.81 14.64 7.71
C TYR A 48 6.51 15.28 7.22
N GLU A 49 6.25 15.11 5.93
CA GLU A 49 4.93 15.35 5.35
C GLU A 49 4.03 14.15 5.64
N VAL A 50 2.90 14.39 6.30
CA VAL A 50 1.98 13.33 6.72
C VAL A 50 0.60 13.57 6.11
N TYR A 51 0.17 12.60 5.32
CA TYR A 51 -1.17 12.53 4.74
C TYR A 51 -1.90 11.29 5.25
N SER A 52 -3.19 11.44 5.53
CA SER A 52 -4.03 10.35 5.98
C SER A 52 -5.16 10.10 5.01
N TYR A 53 -5.54 8.84 4.85
CA TYR A 53 -6.60 8.42 3.93
C TYR A 53 -7.55 7.49 4.67
N ARG A 54 -8.86 7.69 4.48
CA ARG A 54 -9.91 6.84 5.07
C ARG A 54 -9.80 6.77 6.59
N ASN A 55 -9.47 7.90 7.22
CA ASN A 55 -9.33 8.07 8.67
C ASN A 55 -8.19 7.24 9.28
N ALA A 56 -7.14 6.90 8.51
CA ALA A 56 -6.07 6.03 8.98
C ALA A 56 -5.38 6.56 10.24
N ALA A 57 -5.12 7.87 10.34
CA ALA A 57 -4.45 8.48 11.49
C ALA A 57 -5.30 8.34 12.76
N VAL A 58 -6.62 8.49 12.64
CA VAL A 58 -7.56 8.32 13.76
C VAL A 58 -7.64 6.85 14.18
N ILE A 59 -7.73 5.93 13.22
CA ILE A 59 -7.79 4.49 13.52
C ILE A 59 -6.51 4.06 14.24
N LEU A 60 -5.35 4.48 13.76
CA LEU A 60 -4.07 4.18 14.40
C LEU A 60 -3.98 4.79 15.79
N SER A 61 -4.32 6.08 15.94
CA SER A 61 -4.18 6.79 17.23
C SER A 61 -5.17 6.35 18.30
N GLU A 62 -6.30 5.73 17.94
CA GLU A 62 -7.36 5.35 18.89
C GLU A 62 -7.47 3.82 19.07
N ALA A 63 -7.28 3.03 18.02
CA ALA A 63 -7.52 1.58 18.06
C ALA A 63 -6.22 0.74 18.08
N ARG A 64 -5.09 1.29 17.62
CA ARG A 64 -3.78 0.61 17.50
C ARG A 64 -2.67 1.48 18.08
N THR A 65 -2.86 1.91 19.33
CA THR A 65 -2.04 2.94 19.96
C THR A 65 -0.60 2.51 20.20
N GLU A 66 -0.38 1.21 20.46
CA GLU A 66 0.96 0.63 20.62
C GLU A 66 1.71 0.63 19.30
N GLU A 67 1.12 0.08 18.24
CA GLU A 67 1.71 0.05 16.91
C GLU A 67 1.94 1.46 16.36
N PHE A 68 1.00 2.38 16.62
CA PHE A 68 1.16 3.78 16.23
C PHE A 68 2.35 4.43 16.95
N LYS A 69 2.52 4.16 18.25
CA LYS A 69 3.66 4.65 19.02
C LYS A 69 4.98 4.11 18.46
N GLU A 70 5.05 2.82 18.16
CA GLU A 70 6.25 2.20 17.57
C GLU A 70 6.64 2.84 16.25
N LEU A 71 5.66 3.14 15.38
CA LEU A 71 5.90 3.86 14.13
C LEU A 71 6.46 5.27 14.36
N LEU A 72 5.86 6.03 15.30
CA LEU A 72 6.32 7.38 15.62
C LEU A 72 7.74 7.36 16.20
N ASP A 73 8.04 6.40 17.08
CA ASP A 73 9.37 6.26 17.67
C ASP A 73 10.41 5.83 16.62
N ALA A 74 10.02 4.99 15.65
CA ALA A 74 10.88 4.67 14.51
C ALA A 74 11.15 5.89 13.62
N LEU A 75 10.15 6.72 13.33
CA LEU A 75 10.32 7.98 12.60
C LEU A 75 11.20 8.98 13.37
N ARG A 76 11.12 9.02 14.70
CA ARG A 76 12.03 9.82 15.55
C ARG A 76 13.46 9.31 15.50
N ALA A 77 13.67 8.00 15.48
CA ALA A 77 15.00 7.40 15.44
C ALA A 77 15.63 7.46 14.04
N PHE A 78 14.80 7.49 12.99
CA PHE A 78 15.27 7.58 11.61
C PHE A 78 15.93 8.93 11.33
N ARG A 79 17.21 8.89 10.92
CA ARG A 79 17.99 10.07 10.54
C ARG A 79 18.79 9.76 9.28
N ILE A 80 18.58 10.56 8.25
CA ILE A 80 19.40 10.53 7.04
C ILE A 80 20.64 11.40 7.29
N ASN A 81 21.82 10.87 6.99
CA ASN A 81 23.07 11.63 7.08
C ASN A 81 23.61 11.98 5.67
N THR A 82 24.45 13.00 5.59
CA THR A 82 25.03 13.47 4.32
C THR A 82 25.84 12.37 3.61
N THR A 83 26.44 11.45 4.36
CA THR A 83 27.17 10.32 3.77
C THR A 83 26.25 9.33 3.05
N MET A 84 25.04 9.10 3.56
CA MET A 84 24.02 8.25 2.92
C MET A 84 23.49 8.89 1.63
N ILE A 85 23.41 10.23 1.59
CA ILE A 85 23.00 10.97 0.39
C ILE A 85 24.11 10.93 -0.68
N ARG A 86 25.38 11.04 -0.26
CA ARG A 86 26.54 11.08 -1.18
C ARG A 86 27.02 9.71 -1.66
N ARG A 87 26.62 8.62 -1.00
CA ARG A 87 27.05 7.27 -1.37
C ARG A 87 26.41 6.92 -2.72
N ALA A 88 27.24 6.55 -3.70
CA ALA A 88 26.76 6.13 -5.01
C ALA A 88 25.77 4.96 -4.89
N GLY A 89 24.69 5.01 -5.67
CA GLY A 89 23.64 4.00 -5.66
C GLY A 89 24.13 2.60 -6.09
N GLY A 90 23.45 1.57 -5.59
CA GLY A 90 23.64 0.15 -5.92
C GLY A 90 22.34 -0.63 -5.62
N ASN A 91 22.35 -1.97 -5.75
CA ASN A 91 21.13 -2.81 -5.69
C ASN A 91 20.23 -2.65 -4.44
N GLU A 92 20.74 -2.07 -3.35
CA GLU A 92 19.92 -1.67 -2.20
C GLU A 92 20.61 -0.54 -1.40
N SER A 93 19.90 0.56 -1.15
CA SER A 93 20.36 1.63 -0.26
C SER A 93 20.53 1.09 1.18
N ASP A 94 21.33 1.76 2.02
CA ASP A 94 21.40 1.43 3.45
C ASP A 94 20.12 1.86 4.21
N ILE A 95 19.26 2.67 3.57
CA ILE A 95 18.05 3.24 4.18
C ILE A 95 17.04 2.17 4.63
N PRO A 96 16.59 1.20 3.80
CA PRO A 96 15.66 0.15 4.24
C PRO A 96 16.21 -0.70 5.39
N LYS A 97 17.54 -0.89 5.44
CA LYS A 97 18.22 -1.64 6.52
C LYS A 97 18.13 -0.90 7.86
N LEU A 98 18.10 0.43 7.86
CA LEU A 98 17.91 1.21 9.08
C LEU A 98 16.52 0.99 9.67
N PHE A 99 15.46 1.07 8.86
CA PHE A 99 14.11 0.79 9.32
C PHE A 99 13.96 -0.64 9.82
N SER A 100 14.50 -1.61 9.07
CA SER A 100 14.50 -3.02 9.48
C SER A 100 15.17 -3.22 10.83
N LYS A 101 16.28 -2.53 11.11
CA LYS A 101 17.00 -2.63 12.39
C LYS A 101 16.18 -2.09 13.56
N ILE A 102 15.36 -1.07 13.34
CA ILE A 102 14.50 -0.47 14.37
C ILE A 102 13.25 -1.32 14.61
N LEU A 103 12.59 -1.75 13.54
CA LEU A 103 11.24 -2.33 13.60
C LEU A 103 11.23 -3.86 13.79
N ARG A 104 12.22 -4.60 13.26
CA ARG A 104 12.25 -6.07 13.42
C ARG A 104 12.29 -6.55 14.88
N PRO A 105 13.05 -5.92 15.80
CA PRO A 105 13.00 -6.28 17.22
C PRO A 105 11.62 -6.10 17.87
N LEU A 106 10.77 -5.24 17.30
CA LEU A 106 9.40 -4.99 17.73
C LEU A 106 8.40 -5.96 17.06
N GLY A 107 8.87 -6.95 16.30
CA GLY A 107 8.00 -7.95 15.65
C GLY A 107 7.42 -7.51 14.30
N TRP A 108 7.86 -6.38 13.75
CA TRP A 108 7.46 -5.97 12.41
C TRP A 108 8.23 -6.77 11.37
N HIS A 109 7.49 -7.51 10.57
CA HIS A 109 8.01 -8.38 9.53
C HIS A 109 7.33 -8.08 8.20
N GLU A 110 8.11 -8.14 7.12
CA GLU A 110 7.56 -8.20 5.78
C GLU A 110 6.64 -9.42 5.69
N THR A 111 5.40 -9.18 5.27
CA THR A 111 4.36 -10.20 5.24
C THR A 111 3.71 -10.21 3.87
N ILE A 112 3.59 -11.40 3.29
CA ILE A 112 2.89 -11.63 2.03
C ILE A 112 1.52 -12.22 2.35
N VAL A 113 0.47 -11.62 1.80
CA VAL A 113 -0.89 -12.17 1.87
C VAL A 113 -1.14 -12.95 0.59
N GLN A 114 -1.27 -14.26 0.71
CA GLN A 114 -1.68 -15.14 -0.38
C GLN A 114 -3.12 -15.63 -0.15
N GLY A 115 -3.95 -15.64 -1.20
CA GLY A 115 -5.32 -16.12 -1.13
C GLY A 115 -5.75 -16.85 -2.41
N ASP A 116 -6.46 -17.95 -2.24
CA ASP A 116 -7.07 -18.69 -3.35
C ASP A 116 -8.48 -18.17 -3.64
N LEU A 117 -8.90 -18.24 -4.90
CA LEU A 117 -10.28 -17.94 -5.29
C LEU A 117 -11.04 -19.24 -5.51
N LEU A 118 -12.00 -19.50 -4.62
CA LEU A 118 -12.99 -20.56 -4.81
C LEU A 118 -14.30 -19.96 -5.31
N VAL A 119 -14.67 -20.29 -6.55
CA VAL A 119 -15.95 -19.91 -7.15
C VAL A 119 -16.90 -21.10 -7.12
N LYS A 120 -18.04 -20.95 -6.44
CA LYS A 120 -19.13 -21.94 -6.45
C LYS A 120 -20.28 -21.43 -7.30
N GLN A 121 -20.49 -22.05 -8.45
CA GLN A 121 -21.64 -21.80 -9.30
C GLN A 121 -22.76 -22.75 -8.90
N LEU A 122 -23.93 -22.19 -8.58
CA LEU A 122 -25.11 -22.93 -8.12
C LEU A 122 -26.25 -22.69 -9.11
N TRP A 123 -26.87 -23.75 -9.63
CA TRP A 123 -28.04 -23.62 -10.51
C TRP A 123 -29.07 -24.72 -10.25
N LYS A 124 -30.27 -24.54 -10.78
CA LYS A 124 -31.33 -25.55 -10.78
C LYS A 124 -31.52 -26.06 -12.19
N GLU A 125 -31.48 -27.36 -12.37
CA GLU A 125 -31.68 -28.02 -13.64
C GLU A 125 -33.02 -28.77 -13.61
N GLN A 126 -33.85 -28.61 -14.64
CA GLN A 126 -35.08 -29.38 -14.75
C GLN A 126 -34.72 -30.81 -15.18
N VAL A 127 -34.92 -31.76 -14.28
CA VAL A 127 -34.57 -33.18 -14.49
C VAL A 127 -35.76 -34.03 -14.95
N GLY A 128 -36.94 -33.42 -15.07
CA GLY A 128 -38.14 -34.07 -15.61
C GLY A 128 -39.43 -33.42 -15.15
N THR A 129 -40.50 -34.19 -15.15
CA THR A 129 -41.83 -33.80 -14.67
C THR A 129 -42.34 -34.81 -13.64
N THR A 130 -43.06 -34.33 -12.63
CA THR A 130 -43.75 -35.19 -11.66
C THR A 130 -44.90 -35.96 -12.34
N ARG A 131 -45.45 -36.98 -11.65
CA ARG A 131 -46.68 -37.68 -12.11
C ARG A 131 -47.86 -36.73 -12.35
N SER A 132 -47.85 -35.56 -11.73
CA SER A 132 -48.84 -34.48 -11.87
C SER A 132 -48.49 -33.44 -12.94
N GLY A 133 -47.46 -33.69 -13.77
CA GLY A 133 -47.06 -32.82 -14.88
C GLY A 133 -46.25 -31.58 -14.46
N LYS A 134 -45.93 -31.40 -13.18
CA LYS A 134 -45.15 -30.24 -12.71
C LYS A 134 -43.66 -30.44 -12.99
N PRO A 135 -42.92 -29.41 -13.41
CA PRO A 135 -41.48 -29.52 -13.62
C PRO A 135 -40.77 -29.85 -12.30
N ARG A 136 -39.90 -30.87 -12.33
CA ARG A 136 -39.04 -31.27 -11.23
C ARG A 136 -37.63 -30.72 -11.45
N PHE A 137 -37.14 -29.97 -10.47
CA PHE A 137 -35.80 -29.38 -10.51
C PHE A 137 -34.87 -30.06 -9.50
N GLU A 138 -33.61 -30.24 -9.89
CA GLU A 138 -32.52 -30.64 -9.01
C GLU A 138 -31.50 -29.52 -8.86
N LYS A 139 -30.93 -29.38 -7.67
CA LYS A 139 -29.84 -28.43 -7.41
C LYS A 139 -28.55 -29.03 -7.96
N ARG A 140 -27.87 -28.27 -8.79
CA ARG A 140 -26.54 -28.57 -9.32
C ARG A 140 -25.56 -27.52 -8.85
N HIS A 141 -24.29 -27.90 -8.80
CA HIS A 141 -23.23 -26.96 -8.54
C HIS A 141 -21.96 -27.35 -9.30
N ARG A 142 -21.10 -26.35 -9.51
CA ARG A 142 -19.75 -26.48 -10.06
C ARG A 142 -18.83 -25.63 -9.21
N GLU A 143 -17.69 -26.20 -8.84
CA GLU A 143 -16.63 -25.48 -8.14
C GLU A 143 -15.47 -25.22 -9.10
N LEU A 144 -14.90 -24.04 -9.03
CA LEU A 144 -13.67 -23.64 -9.72
C LEU A 144 -12.72 -23.08 -8.67
N LEU A 145 -11.56 -23.71 -8.52
CA LEU A 145 -10.50 -23.22 -7.65
C LEU A 145 -9.41 -22.59 -8.51
N ARG A 146 -9.05 -21.35 -8.20
CA ARG A 146 -7.86 -20.70 -8.72
C ARG A 146 -6.91 -20.43 -7.56
N GLU A 147 -5.86 -21.23 -7.50
CA GLU A 147 -4.79 -21.08 -6.52
C GLU A 147 -4.03 -19.78 -6.73
N ARG A 148 -3.54 -19.20 -5.64
CA ARG A 148 -2.74 -17.95 -5.64
C ARG A 148 -3.40 -16.82 -6.41
N TYR A 149 -4.73 -16.71 -6.30
CA TYR A 149 -5.49 -15.68 -6.98
C TYR A 149 -5.14 -14.27 -6.49
N LEU A 150 -4.93 -14.15 -5.18
CA LEU A 150 -4.30 -13.01 -4.55
C LEU A 150 -2.88 -13.45 -4.22
N ASP A 151 -1.91 -13.00 -4.99
CA ASP A 151 -0.49 -13.12 -4.69
C ASP A 151 0.07 -11.72 -4.89
N GLY A 152 0.80 -11.20 -3.90
CA GLY A 152 1.27 -9.80 -3.87
C GLY A 152 2.26 -9.43 -4.99
N HIS A 153 2.56 -10.37 -5.87
CA HIS A 153 3.40 -10.20 -7.06
C HIS A 153 2.55 -9.88 -8.29
N LYS A 154 2.64 -8.63 -8.76
CA LYS A 154 2.45 -8.28 -10.16
C LYS A 154 3.79 -7.91 -10.77
#